data_AF-A0A9E6RAR4-F1
#
_entry.id   AF-A0A9E6RAR4-F1
#
_cell.length_a   1.000
_cell.length_b   1.000
_cell.length_c   1.000
_cell.angle_alpha   90.00
_cell.angle_beta   90.00
_cell.angle_gamma   90.00
#
_symmetry.space_group_name_H-M   'P 1'
#
loop_
_entity.id
_entity.type
_entity.pdbx_description
1 polymer ?
#
loop_
_entity_poly.entity_id
_entity_poly.type
_entity_poly.pdbx_seq_one_letter_code
_entity_poly.pdbx_strand_id
1 'polypeptide(L)'
;MHRSGARAAIAPLAASPARLSLAGAAVVLAVFLIQYTSGVSPWGHFAPVELSSNIVALAGLVWTLIELRAHWGERRLRAAWAAATIAMAMLAVDGDLDAVLPIERWGPANWAVTEMGLSIVTWLVAAGLLFWAARRFSARGIATPALGLGLGLQAIAQYAGWLSVSQPQTPTGAEVLEYLNDIGELAATLAYLVALLVAEFSPAPARGAAEAAGSAAQTSAPSAARAAAALGHRRAGAEIVSFLARRSDSRRFAAAGIAFPPVYRVAGFSWRERPGEAPWRAPHLAYVFGDADLSGVEEAERAPFARPDPALDDGWVVVRRHASHAAAAGYLAASAELSDENSPPAMVQTATASSRSRARPVPERRSPC
;
A
#
# COMPACT_ATOMS: atom_id res chain seq x y z
N MET A 1 23.80 -16.43 1.33
CA MET A 1 23.48 -15.87 2.67
C MET A 1 23.09 -17.02 3.58
N HIS A 2 23.89 -17.33 4.61
CA HIS A 2 23.50 -18.29 5.64
C HIS A 2 22.26 -17.76 6.36
N ARG A 3 21.14 -18.49 6.30
CA ARG A 3 20.02 -18.27 7.22
C ARG A 3 20.56 -18.55 8.63
N SER A 4 20.54 -17.57 9.53
CA SER A 4 20.97 -17.78 10.91
C SER A 4 20.11 -18.88 11.55
N GLY A 5 20.69 -19.70 12.43
CA GLY A 5 19.96 -20.76 13.13
C GLY A 5 18.71 -20.25 13.86
N ALA A 6 18.75 -19.00 14.35
CA ALA A 6 17.61 -18.32 14.95
C ALA A 6 16.42 -18.14 13.99
N ARG A 7 16.66 -17.73 12.74
CA ARG A 7 15.58 -17.63 11.73
C ARG A 7 14.98 -19.00 11.40
N ALA A 8 15.80 -20.05 11.39
CA ALA A 8 15.31 -21.41 11.17
C ALA A 8 14.46 -21.94 12.34
N ALA A 9 14.80 -21.57 13.58
CA ALA A 9 14.06 -21.96 14.78
C ALA A 9 12.70 -21.27 14.90
N ILE A 10 12.58 -20.01 14.45
CA ILE A 10 11.33 -19.23 14.53
C ILE A 10 10.41 -19.52 13.34
N ALA A 11 10.96 -19.95 12.20
CA ALA A 11 10.20 -20.22 10.99
C ALA A 11 8.94 -21.12 11.16
N PRO A 12 8.95 -22.21 11.97
CA PRO A 12 7.76 -23.05 12.17
C PRO A 12 6.61 -22.36 12.93
N LEU A 13 6.95 -21.43 13.83
CA LEU A 13 6.00 -20.59 14.57
C LEU A 13 5.44 -19.50 13.66
N ALA A 14 6.32 -18.87 12.86
CA ALA A 14 5.96 -17.79 11.97
C ALA A 14 5.34 -18.24 10.64
N ALA A 15 5.40 -19.55 10.32
CA ALA A 15 4.76 -20.14 9.15
C ALA A 15 3.23 -20.07 9.19
N SER A 16 2.63 -19.79 10.35
CA SER A 16 1.19 -19.65 10.51
C SER A 16 0.85 -18.47 11.41
N PRO A 17 0.10 -17.47 10.91
CA PRO A 17 -0.38 -16.36 11.74
C PRO A 17 -1.14 -16.84 12.97
N ALA A 18 -1.93 -17.91 12.84
CA ALA A 18 -2.67 -18.51 13.94
C ALA A 18 -1.74 -19.05 15.04
N ARG A 19 -0.63 -19.71 14.69
CA ARG A 19 0.35 -20.20 15.68
C ARG A 19 1.03 -19.06 16.40
N LEU A 20 1.36 -17.99 15.67
CA LEU A 20 1.99 -16.81 16.26
C LEU A 20 1.04 -16.09 17.22
N SER A 21 -0.24 -15.93 16.84
CA SER A 21 -1.27 -15.37 17.72
C SER A 21 -1.52 -16.25 18.95
N LEU A 22 -1.54 -17.58 18.80
CA LEU A 22 -1.66 -18.51 19.92
C LEU A 22 -0.46 -18.42 20.87
N ALA A 23 0.75 -18.29 20.34
CA ALA A 23 1.94 -18.07 21.15
C ALA A 23 1.86 -16.74 21.92
N GLY A 24 1.36 -15.68 21.26
CA GLY A 24 1.09 -14.40 21.93
C GLY A 24 0.07 -14.56 23.06
N ALA A 25 -1.07 -15.19 22.80
CA ALA A 25 -2.08 -15.46 23.83
C ALA A 25 -1.51 -16.29 25.01
N ALA A 26 -0.65 -17.27 24.72
CA ALA A 26 0.03 -18.05 25.75
C ALA A 26 0.99 -17.19 26.61
N VAL A 27 1.67 -16.21 26.03
CA VAL A 27 2.50 -15.25 26.78
C VAL A 27 1.62 -14.40 27.71
N VAL A 28 0.52 -13.83 27.22
CA VAL A 28 -0.41 -13.06 28.07
C VAL A 28 -0.94 -13.91 29.23
N LEU A 29 -1.35 -15.15 28.94
CA LEU A 29 -1.83 -16.08 29.97
C LEU A 29 -0.73 -16.43 30.99
N ALA A 30 0.51 -16.62 30.53
CA ALA A 30 1.64 -16.89 31.40
C ALA A 30 1.97 -15.70 32.30
N VAL A 31 1.96 -14.47 31.76
CA VAL A 31 2.17 -13.25 32.55
C VAL A 31 1.06 -13.08 33.58
N PHE A 32 -0.20 -13.33 33.20
CA PHE A 32 -1.32 -13.32 34.15
C PHE A 32 -1.13 -14.35 35.27
N LEU A 33 -0.71 -15.57 34.92
CA LEU A 33 -0.44 -16.61 35.92
C LEU A 33 0.72 -16.25 36.84
N ILE A 34 1.80 -15.67 36.31
CA ILE A 34 2.94 -15.18 37.09
C ILE A 34 2.48 -14.06 38.03
N GLN A 35 1.72 -13.08 37.54
CA GLN A 35 1.15 -12.02 38.37
C GLN A 35 0.34 -12.60 39.53
N TYR A 36 -0.60 -13.51 39.22
CA TYR A 36 -1.47 -14.14 40.20
C TYR A 36 -0.71 -14.96 41.25
N THR A 37 0.34 -15.69 40.84
CA THR A 37 1.11 -16.58 41.72
C THR A 37 2.26 -15.90 42.46
N SER A 38 2.73 -14.74 41.99
CA SER A 38 3.89 -14.04 42.56
C SER A 38 3.66 -13.47 43.96
N GLY A 39 2.40 -13.22 44.33
CA GLY A 39 2.04 -12.47 45.55
C GLY A 39 2.43 -10.99 45.49
N VAL A 40 2.96 -10.50 44.38
CA VAL A 40 3.24 -9.08 44.14
C VAL A 40 1.93 -8.38 43.81
N SER A 41 1.73 -7.22 44.41
CA SER A 41 0.58 -6.37 44.09
C SER A 41 0.57 -6.05 42.59
N PRO A 42 -0.56 -6.20 41.88
CA PRO A 42 -0.65 -5.79 40.48
C PRO A 42 -0.49 -4.28 40.28
N TRP A 43 -0.53 -3.51 41.37
CA TRP A 43 -0.46 -2.04 41.41
C TRP A 43 0.96 -1.47 41.64
N GLY A 44 1.97 -2.33 41.75
CA GLY A 44 3.33 -1.86 42.02
C GLY A 44 4.09 -1.58 40.72
N HIS A 45 5.02 -0.61 40.72
CA HIS A 45 5.96 -0.31 39.63
C HIS A 45 6.84 -1.50 39.15
N PHE A 46 6.77 -2.63 39.84
CA PHE A 46 7.45 -3.88 39.49
C PHE A 46 6.46 -5.03 39.33
N ALA A 47 5.18 -4.71 39.06
CA ALA A 47 4.17 -5.70 38.76
C ALA A 47 4.64 -6.51 37.55
N PRO A 48 4.62 -7.85 37.63
CA PRO A 48 4.95 -8.71 36.50
C PRO A 48 4.30 -8.30 35.17
N VAL A 49 3.08 -7.75 35.17
CA VAL A 49 2.39 -7.26 33.95
C VAL A 49 3.13 -6.07 33.33
N GLU A 50 3.37 -5.01 34.10
CA GLU A 50 4.06 -3.79 33.66
C GLU A 50 5.46 -4.12 33.13
N LEU A 51 6.25 -4.88 33.90
CA LEU A 51 7.58 -5.32 33.51
C LEU A 51 7.54 -6.14 32.20
N SER A 52 6.53 -7.00 32.04
CA SER A 52 6.37 -7.80 30.82
C SER A 52 6.03 -6.93 29.61
N SER A 53 5.21 -5.90 29.77
CA SER A 53 4.89 -4.96 28.69
C SER A 53 6.17 -4.29 28.16
N ASN A 54 6.99 -3.76 29.08
CA ASN A 54 8.28 -3.14 28.76
C ASN A 54 9.26 -4.12 28.09
N ILE A 55 9.34 -5.36 28.58
CA ILE A 55 10.19 -6.40 27.96
C ILE A 55 9.72 -6.72 26.54
N VAL A 56 8.42 -6.85 26.31
CA VAL A 56 7.86 -7.13 24.98
C VAL A 56 8.11 -5.95 24.03
N ALA A 57 7.92 -4.71 24.50
CA ALA A 57 8.20 -3.51 23.72
C ALA A 57 9.70 -3.44 23.35
N LEU A 58 10.60 -3.67 24.31
CA LEU A 58 12.04 -3.68 24.08
C LEU A 58 12.46 -4.81 23.11
N ALA A 59 11.86 -6.00 23.24
CA ALA A 59 12.11 -7.10 22.31
C ALA A 59 11.68 -6.73 20.88
N GLY A 60 10.54 -6.07 20.72
CA GLY A 60 10.10 -5.54 19.43
C GLY A 60 10.99 -4.43 18.88
N LEU A 61 11.53 -3.55 19.75
CA LEU A 61 12.51 -2.55 19.36
C LEU A 61 13.80 -3.20 18.85
N VAL A 62 14.35 -4.17 19.57
CA VAL A 62 15.55 -4.92 19.15
C VAL A 62 15.29 -5.61 17.82
N TRP A 63 14.12 -6.24 17.65
CA TRP A 63 13.73 -6.88 16.41
C TRP A 63 13.67 -5.90 15.23
N THR A 64 12.99 -4.76 15.39
CA THR A 64 12.86 -3.75 14.33
C THR A 64 14.21 -3.12 13.96
N LEU A 65 15.13 -2.96 14.90
CA LEU A 65 16.51 -2.51 14.63
C LEU A 65 17.30 -3.52 13.80
N ILE A 66 17.18 -4.82 14.11
CA ILE A 66 17.80 -5.89 13.33
C ILE A 66 17.28 -5.86 11.89
N GLU A 67 15.97 -5.75 11.70
CA GLU A 67 15.36 -5.74 10.37
C GLU A 67 15.63 -4.43 9.61
N LEU A 68 15.67 -3.28 10.29
CA LEU A 68 16.11 -2.01 9.70
C LEU A 68 17.53 -2.11 9.14
N ARG A 69 18.44 -2.74 9.89
CA ARG A 69 19.81 -2.98 9.45
C ARG A 69 19.85 -3.99 8.28
N ALA A 70 19.07 -5.07 8.36
CA ALA A 70 19.03 -6.10 7.32
C ALA A 70 18.54 -5.54 5.98
N HIS A 71 17.57 -4.63 6.02
CA HIS A 71 16.94 -4.03 4.83
C HIS A 71 17.47 -2.63 4.50
N TRP A 72 18.67 -2.27 4.97
CA TRP A 72 19.22 -0.92 4.78
C TRP A 72 19.39 -0.52 3.30
N GLY A 73 19.61 -1.49 2.41
CA GLY A 73 19.75 -1.25 0.96
C GLY A 73 18.44 -0.88 0.25
N GLU A 74 17.30 -1.22 0.82
CA GLU A 74 15.99 -1.08 0.17
C GLU A 74 15.22 0.12 0.72
N ARG A 75 15.20 1.25 -0.02
CA ARG A 75 14.62 2.52 0.46
C ARG A 75 13.19 2.38 1.03
N ARG A 76 12.34 1.55 0.41
CA ARG A 76 10.96 1.34 0.85
C ARG A 76 10.89 0.56 2.18
N LEU A 77 11.59 -0.56 2.28
CA LEU A 77 11.62 -1.37 3.51
C LEU A 77 12.36 -0.66 4.64
N ARG A 78 13.47 0.01 4.35
CA ARG A 78 14.19 0.85 5.31
C ARG A 78 13.28 1.89 5.95
N ALA A 79 12.47 2.59 5.14
CA ALA A 79 11.54 3.59 5.67
C ALA A 79 10.46 2.94 6.56
N ALA A 80 9.89 1.80 6.13
CA ALA A 80 8.90 1.04 6.90
C ALA A 80 9.45 0.56 8.24
N TRP A 81 10.63 -0.08 8.25
CA TRP A 81 11.29 -0.55 9.47
C TRP A 81 11.76 0.59 10.37
N ALA A 82 12.17 1.74 9.80
CA ALA A 82 12.50 2.92 10.59
C ALA A 82 11.26 3.46 11.34
N ALA A 83 10.11 3.54 10.68
CA ALA A 83 8.87 3.93 11.34
C ALA A 83 8.44 2.93 12.41
N ALA A 84 8.55 1.63 12.15
CA ALA A 84 8.28 0.59 13.15
C ALA A 84 9.25 0.67 14.34
N THR A 85 10.53 0.98 14.10
CA THR A 85 11.54 1.19 15.15
C THR A 85 11.16 2.37 16.04
N ILE A 86 10.79 3.51 15.43
CA ILE A 86 10.35 4.70 16.18
C ILE A 86 9.11 4.36 17.01
N ALA A 87 8.13 3.66 16.42
CA ALA A 87 6.93 3.23 17.14
C ALA A 87 7.25 2.34 18.34
N MET A 88 8.08 1.29 18.15
CA MET A 88 8.46 0.40 19.25
C MET A 88 9.31 1.11 20.31
N ALA A 89 10.12 2.09 19.92
CA ALA A 89 10.87 2.92 20.87
C ALA A 89 9.94 3.80 21.72
N MET A 90 8.90 4.37 21.11
CA MET A 90 7.88 5.12 21.84
C MET A 90 7.17 4.23 22.86
N LEU A 91 6.74 3.03 22.46
CA LEU A 91 6.10 2.08 23.37
C LEU A 91 7.02 1.61 24.50
N ALA A 92 8.32 1.43 24.22
CA ALA A 92 9.29 0.98 25.22
C ALA A 92 9.65 2.06 26.26
N VAL A 93 9.34 3.33 25.97
CA VAL A 93 9.60 4.48 26.85
C VAL A 93 8.32 4.96 27.52
N ASP A 94 7.14 4.46 27.12
CA ASP A 94 5.85 4.93 27.63
C ASP A 94 5.73 4.80 29.15
N GLY A 95 6.17 3.66 29.72
CA GLY A 95 6.22 3.44 31.17
C GLY A 95 7.27 4.27 31.92
N ASP A 96 8.17 4.95 31.21
CA ASP A 96 9.21 5.81 31.77
C ASP A 96 9.02 7.29 31.35
N LEU A 97 7.81 7.69 30.91
CA LEU A 97 7.57 9.05 30.41
C LEU A 97 7.92 10.13 31.44
N ASP A 98 7.73 9.86 32.72
CA ASP A 98 8.07 10.79 33.81
C ASP A 98 9.57 11.02 33.96
N ALA A 99 10.37 10.00 33.66
CA ALA A 99 11.83 10.11 33.67
C ALA A 99 12.34 10.91 32.47
N VAL A 100 11.63 10.88 31.33
CA VAL A 100 12.03 11.53 30.08
C VAL A 100 11.48 12.95 29.97
N LEU A 101 10.26 13.17 30.43
CA LEU A 101 9.58 14.45 30.41
C LEU A 101 9.39 14.90 31.86
N PRO A 102 9.85 16.10 32.25
CA PRO A 102 9.69 16.60 33.62
C PRO A 102 8.25 17.08 33.86
N ILE A 103 7.28 16.17 33.69
CA ILE A 103 5.84 16.43 33.80
C ILE A 103 5.52 16.90 35.23
N GLU A 104 6.36 16.56 36.22
CA GLU A 104 6.10 16.86 37.64
C GLU A 104 6.04 18.38 37.86
N ARG A 105 6.69 19.13 36.96
CA ARG A 105 6.73 20.59 36.95
C ARG A 105 5.41 21.21 36.48
N TRP A 106 4.47 20.44 35.96
CA TRP A 106 3.21 20.93 35.38
C TRP A 106 2.08 21.04 36.42
N GLY A 107 2.36 20.63 37.67
CA GLY A 107 1.53 20.89 38.84
C GLY A 107 0.72 19.66 39.29
N PRO A 108 0.49 19.51 40.61
CA PRO A 108 -0.03 18.28 41.19
C PRO A 108 -1.51 18.01 40.88
N ALA A 109 -2.30 19.04 40.55
CA ALA A 109 -3.75 18.92 40.42
C ALA A 109 -4.20 18.14 39.16
N ASN A 110 -3.36 18.08 38.12
CA ASN A 110 -3.69 17.46 36.83
C ASN A 110 -2.65 16.42 36.38
N TRP A 111 -1.77 15.99 37.28
CA TRP A 111 -0.67 15.06 36.97
C TRP A 111 -1.17 13.81 36.23
N ALA A 112 -2.02 13.00 36.89
CA ALA A 112 -2.45 11.71 36.36
C ALA A 112 -3.25 11.83 35.05
N VAL A 113 -4.05 12.88 34.91
CA VAL A 113 -4.81 13.15 33.68
C VAL A 113 -3.88 13.54 32.53
N THR A 114 -2.81 14.27 32.84
CA THR A 114 -1.85 14.71 31.83
C THR A 114 -0.93 13.57 31.41
N GLU A 115 -0.46 12.78 32.35
CA GLU A 115 0.31 11.56 32.14
C GLU A 115 -0.47 10.58 31.25
N MET A 116 -1.72 10.25 31.64
CA MET A 116 -2.60 9.39 30.85
C MET A 116 -2.87 9.99 29.46
N GLY A 117 -3.10 11.31 29.37
CA GLY A 117 -3.27 12.00 28.09
C GLY A 117 -2.04 11.90 27.18
N LEU A 118 -0.83 11.97 27.75
CA LEU A 118 0.43 11.80 27.02
C LEU A 118 0.60 10.35 26.57
N SER A 119 0.34 9.36 27.42
CA SER A 119 0.37 7.94 27.05
C SER A 119 -0.58 7.66 25.88
N ILE A 120 -1.85 8.11 25.95
CA ILE A 120 -2.82 7.97 24.84
C ILE A 120 -2.24 8.51 23.52
N VAL A 121 -1.65 9.71 23.56
CA VAL A 121 -1.06 10.34 22.36
C VAL A 121 0.13 9.53 21.84
N THR A 122 1.04 9.12 22.72
CA THR A 122 2.22 8.30 22.40
C THR A 122 1.79 7.02 21.68
N TRP A 123 0.83 6.31 22.26
CA TRP A 123 0.30 5.07 21.71
C TRP A 123 -0.42 5.27 20.38
N LEU A 124 -1.24 6.31 20.22
CA LEU A 124 -1.90 6.61 18.94
C LEU A 124 -0.89 6.92 17.82
N VAL A 125 0.17 7.66 18.14
CA VAL A 125 1.26 7.95 17.19
C VAL A 125 2.02 6.68 16.84
N ALA A 126 2.36 5.85 17.82
CA ALA A 126 3.03 4.57 17.62
C ALA A 126 2.19 3.64 16.73
N ALA A 127 0.90 3.48 17.02
CA ALA A 127 -0.02 2.71 16.19
C ALA A 127 -0.10 3.26 14.76
N GLY A 128 -0.23 4.58 14.59
CA GLY A 128 -0.24 5.23 13.28
C GLY A 128 1.02 4.93 12.44
N LEU A 129 2.20 4.97 13.08
CA LEU A 129 3.47 4.60 12.46
C LEU A 129 3.53 3.12 12.07
N LEU A 130 3.02 2.22 12.92
CA LEU A 130 2.96 0.78 12.64
C LEU A 130 2.01 0.47 11.48
N PHE A 131 0.83 1.10 11.41
CA PHE A 131 -0.08 0.98 10.26
C PHE A 131 0.56 1.52 8.98
N TRP A 132 1.27 2.64 9.07
CA TRP A 132 2.00 3.20 7.94
C TRP A 132 3.13 2.27 7.46
N ALA A 133 3.83 1.59 8.38
CA ALA A 133 4.85 0.60 8.06
C ALA A 133 4.23 -0.65 7.43
N ALA A 134 3.14 -1.19 8.00
CA ALA A 134 2.44 -2.37 7.49
C ALA A 134 1.91 -2.20 6.06
N ARG A 135 1.44 -0.99 5.71
CA ARG A 135 1.06 -0.65 4.34
C ARG A 135 2.22 -0.69 3.34
N ARG A 136 3.46 -0.79 3.78
CA ARG A 136 4.66 -0.85 2.92
C ARG A 136 5.26 -2.24 2.84
N PHE A 137 5.02 -3.09 3.82
CA PHE A 137 5.39 -4.51 3.76
C PHE A 137 4.61 -5.22 2.64
N SER A 138 5.17 -6.31 2.13
CA SER A 138 4.56 -7.14 1.06
C SER A 138 3.38 -7.98 1.58
N ALA A 139 3.34 -8.27 2.88
CA ALA A 139 2.39 -9.16 3.55
C ALA A 139 1.15 -8.45 4.12
N ARG A 140 0.67 -7.40 3.43
CA ARG A 140 -0.34 -6.45 3.95
C ARG A 140 -1.63 -7.13 4.42
N GLY A 141 -2.07 -8.16 3.71
CA GLY A 141 -3.36 -8.83 3.96
C GLY A 141 -3.46 -9.48 5.34
N ILE A 142 -2.34 -9.91 5.93
CA ILE A 142 -2.32 -10.65 7.20
C ILE A 142 -1.82 -9.78 8.35
N ALA A 143 -0.85 -8.90 8.10
CA ALA A 143 -0.31 -8.01 9.14
C ALA A 143 -1.34 -6.93 9.55
N THR A 144 -2.16 -6.44 8.62
CA THR A 144 -3.12 -5.34 8.91
C THR A 144 -4.22 -5.74 9.90
N PRO A 145 -4.86 -6.93 9.78
CA PRO A 145 -5.80 -7.40 10.80
C PRO A 145 -5.20 -7.53 12.20
N ALA A 146 -3.95 -8.02 12.32
CA ALA A 146 -3.26 -8.14 13.60
C ALA A 146 -2.98 -6.76 14.23
N LEU A 147 -2.59 -5.77 13.42
CA LEU A 147 -2.50 -4.37 13.90
C LEU A 147 -3.87 -3.80 14.29
N GLY A 148 -4.93 -4.15 13.55
CA GLY A 148 -6.30 -3.78 13.88
C GLY A 148 -6.73 -4.30 15.25
N LEU A 149 -6.42 -5.57 15.54
CA LEU A 149 -6.64 -6.17 16.87
C LEU A 149 -5.87 -5.40 17.95
N GLY A 150 -4.58 -5.13 17.73
CA GLY A 150 -3.75 -4.39 18.69
C GLY A 150 -4.31 -2.99 18.98
N LEU A 151 -4.74 -2.26 17.95
CA LEU A 151 -5.38 -0.95 18.11
C LEU A 151 -6.71 -1.04 18.87
N GLY A 152 -7.51 -2.08 18.62
CA GLY A 152 -8.74 -2.31 19.37
C GLY A 152 -8.49 -2.57 20.85
N LEU A 153 -7.50 -3.41 21.17
CA LEU A 153 -7.07 -3.69 22.54
C LEU A 153 -6.53 -2.43 23.23
N GLN A 154 -5.69 -1.67 22.54
CA GLN A 154 -5.17 -0.39 23.03
C GLN A 154 -6.30 0.60 23.32
N ALA A 155 -7.29 0.75 22.43
CA ALA A 155 -8.40 1.67 22.65
C ALA A 155 -9.22 1.30 23.89
N ILE A 156 -9.40 0.00 24.15
CA ILE A 156 -10.08 -0.49 25.35
C ILE A 156 -9.24 -0.22 26.61
N ALA A 157 -7.93 -0.52 26.55
CA ALA A 157 -6.98 -0.29 27.64
C ALA A 157 -6.98 1.18 28.07
N GLN A 158 -6.72 2.06 27.11
CA GLN A 158 -6.60 3.50 27.31
C GLN A 158 -7.93 4.13 27.76
N TYR A 159 -9.07 3.58 27.33
CA TYR A 159 -10.37 3.99 27.86
C TYR A 159 -10.55 3.60 29.33
N ALA A 160 -10.12 2.40 29.73
CA ALA A 160 -10.12 1.98 31.13
C ALA A 160 -9.19 2.85 31.99
N GLY A 161 -7.97 3.10 31.54
CA GLY A 161 -7.03 4.02 32.19
C GLY A 161 -7.57 5.45 32.30
N TRP A 162 -8.20 5.96 31.24
CA TRP A 162 -8.85 7.27 31.32
C TRP A 162 -9.98 7.32 32.35
N LEU A 163 -10.80 6.27 32.44
CA LEU A 163 -11.85 6.18 33.45
C LEU A 163 -11.28 6.14 34.88
N SER A 164 -10.15 5.46 35.10
CA SER A 164 -9.53 5.37 36.43
C SER A 164 -9.10 6.75 36.94
N VAL A 165 -8.53 7.59 36.07
CA VAL A 165 -8.04 8.93 36.43
C VAL A 165 -9.14 10.00 36.42
N SER A 166 -10.12 9.92 35.52
CA SER A 166 -11.14 10.97 35.35
C SER A 166 -12.36 10.80 36.24
N GLN A 167 -12.66 9.57 36.69
CA GLN A 167 -13.82 9.26 37.52
C GLN A 167 -13.48 8.29 38.65
N PRO A 168 -12.65 8.70 39.64
CA PRO A 168 -12.33 7.86 40.78
C PRO A 168 -13.55 7.73 41.71
N GLN A 169 -14.49 6.84 41.39
CA GLN A 169 -15.70 6.63 42.19
C GLN A 169 -15.39 5.88 43.49
N THR A 170 -14.42 4.95 43.47
CA THR A 170 -13.89 4.25 44.64
C THR A 170 -12.41 3.86 44.40
N PRO A 171 -11.58 3.72 45.46
CA PRO A 171 -10.19 3.28 45.33
C PRO A 171 -10.06 1.93 44.62
N THR A 172 -10.88 0.95 45.02
CA THR A 172 -10.90 -0.40 44.42
C THR A 172 -11.31 -0.37 42.94
N GLY A 173 -12.22 0.53 42.55
CA GLY A 173 -12.61 0.68 41.15
C GLY A 173 -11.51 1.28 40.28
N ALA A 174 -10.77 2.27 40.79
CA ALA A 174 -9.64 2.88 40.10
C ALA A 174 -8.50 1.86 39.89
N GLU A 175 -8.16 1.09 40.93
CA GLU A 175 -7.18 0.01 40.86
C GLU A 175 -7.57 -1.02 39.78
N VAL A 176 -8.79 -1.55 39.79
CA VAL A 176 -9.22 -2.53 38.78
C VAL A 176 -9.12 -1.98 37.35
N LEU A 177 -9.45 -0.70 37.14
CA LEU A 177 -9.35 -0.07 35.83
C LEU A 177 -7.90 0.13 35.37
N GLU A 178 -6.99 0.45 36.30
CA GLU A 178 -5.55 0.50 36.07
C GLU A 178 -5.01 -0.88 35.67
N TYR A 179 -5.42 -1.95 36.34
CA TYR A 179 -5.05 -3.33 35.96
C TYR A 179 -5.43 -3.66 34.52
N LEU A 180 -6.63 -3.25 34.13
CA LEU A 180 -7.18 -3.51 32.80
C LEU A 180 -6.45 -2.69 31.75
N ASN A 181 -5.98 -1.49 32.10
CA ASN A 181 -5.09 -0.71 31.26
C ASN A 181 -3.79 -1.49 30.99
N ASP A 182 -3.09 -1.94 32.04
CA ASP A 182 -1.78 -2.59 31.91
C ASP A 182 -1.85 -3.92 31.11
N ILE A 183 -2.86 -4.74 31.38
CA ILE A 183 -3.10 -5.98 30.61
C ILE A 183 -3.41 -5.64 29.15
N GLY A 184 -4.23 -4.63 28.93
CA GLY A 184 -4.63 -4.21 27.60
C GLY A 184 -3.44 -3.68 26.79
N GLU A 185 -2.57 -2.91 27.41
CA GLU A 185 -1.30 -2.43 26.84
C GLU A 185 -0.36 -3.58 26.50
N LEU A 186 -0.14 -4.53 27.44
CA LEU A 186 0.65 -5.74 27.16
C LEU A 186 0.10 -6.50 25.95
N ALA A 187 -1.21 -6.72 25.90
CA ALA A 187 -1.87 -7.43 24.82
C ALA A 187 -1.77 -6.67 23.48
N ALA A 188 -1.90 -5.35 23.49
CA ALA A 188 -1.74 -4.50 22.32
C ALA A 188 -0.30 -4.52 21.78
N THR A 189 0.70 -4.33 22.64
CA THR A 189 2.13 -4.40 22.28
C THR A 189 2.46 -5.75 21.66
N LEU A 190 1.95 -6.83 22.24
CA LEU A 190 2.18 -8.17 21.71
C LEU A 190 1.50 -8.38 20.35
N ALA A 191 0.29 -7.87 20.15
CA ALA A 191 -0.38 -7.90 18.85
C ALA A 191 0.41 -7.13 17.78
N TYR A 192 1.01 -5.99 18.15
CA TYR A 192 1.91 -5.23 17.27
C TYR A 192 3.18 -6.00 16.92
N LEU A 193 3.83 -6.62 17.91
CA LEU A 193 4.99 -7.46 17.67
C LEU A 193 4.64 -8.66 16.76
N VAL A 194 3.51 -9.31 17.01
CA VAL A 194 2.96 -10.39 16.17
C VAL A 194 2.79 -9.92 14.73
N ALA A 195 2.21 -8.73 14.52
CA ALA A 195 2.02 -8.17 13.18
C ALA A 195 3.35 -7.90 12.46
N LEU A 196 4.37 -7.40 13.17
CA LEU A 196 5.70 -7.17 12.62
C LEU A 196 6.41 -8.49 12.25
N LEU A 197 6.29 -9.51 13.09
CA LEU A 197 6.81 -10.84 12.80
C LEU A 197 6.10 -11.48 11.61
N VAL A 198 4.76 -11.39 11.55
CA VAL A 198 4.00 -11.82 10.36
C VAL A 198 4.48 -11.08 9.12
N ALA A 199 4.74 -9.77 9.21
CA ALA A 199 5.18 -8.99 8.08
C ALA A 199 6.53 -9.45 7.51
N GLU A 200 7.48 -9.84 8.36
CA GLU A 200 8.79 -10.35 7.96
C GLU A 200 8.73 -11.79 7.42
N PHE A 201 8.00 -12.67 8.10
CA PHE A 201 8.03 -14.10 7.79
C PHE A 201 6.97 -14.55 6.77
N SER A 202 5.99 -13.71 6.46
CA SER A 202 5.01 -14.04 5.42
C SER A 202 5.69 -14.16 4.07
N PRO A 203 5.46 -15.25 3.32
CA PRO A 203 6.03 -15.42 1.99
C PRO A 203 5.59 -14.24 1.12
N ALA A 204 6.55 -13.61 0.44
CA ALA A 204 6.22 -12.59 -0.55
C ALA A 204 5.19 -13.20 -1.52
N PRO A 205 4.03 -12.54 -1.73
CA PRO A 205 2.99 -13.09 -2.59
C PRO A 205 3.61 -13.49 -3.93
N ALA A 206 3.24 -14.66 -4.46
CA ALA A 206 3.91 -15.34 -5.58
C ALA A 206 4.19 -14.44 -6.82
N ARG A 207 3.43 -13.36 -7.00
CA ARG A 207 3.69 -12.30 -8.01
C ARG A 207 5.06 -11.63 -7.83
N GLY A 208 5.47 -11.32 -6.59
CA GLY A 208 6.78 -10.73 -6.29
C GLY A 208 7.93 -11.72 -6.45
N ALA A 209 7.71 -13.02 -6.21
CA ALA A 209 8.71 -14.06 -6.46
C ALA A 209 8.96 -14.25 -7.96
N ALA A 210 7.91 -14.16 -8.79
CA ALA A 210 8.04 -14.20 -10.25
C ALA A 210 8.75 -12.95 -10.81
N GLU A 211 8.46 -11.76 -10.29
CA GLU A 211 9.18 -10.52 -10.67
C GLU A 211 10.64 -10.52 -10.21
N ALA A 212 10.94 -10.99 -8.98
CA ALA A 212 12.29 -11.11 -8.47
C ALA A 212 13.10 -12.17 -9.24
N ALA A 213 12.49 -13.29 -9.60
CA ALA A 213 13.10 -14.30 -10.46
C ALA A 213 13.36 -13.77 -11.88
N GLY A 214 12.42 -13.00 -12.43
CA GLY A 214 12.57 -12.33 -13.73
C GLY A 214 13.69 -11.27 -13.72
N SER A 215 13.82 -10.52 -12.63
CA SER A 215 14.88 -9.53 -12.45
C SER A 215 16.25 -10.18 -12.23
N ALA A 216 16.35 -11.22 -11.40
CA ALA A 216 17.58 -11.98 -11.17
C ALA A 216 18.10 -12.66 -12.45
N ALA A 217 17.19 -13.18 -13.30
CA ALA A 217 17.51 -13.71 -14.62
C ALA A 217 18.03 -12.64 -15.60
N GLN A 218 17.61 -11.37 -15.46
CA GLN A 218 18.15 -10.26 -16.25
C GLN A 218 19.54 -9.80 -15.78
N THR A 219 19.85 -9.88 -14.49
CA THR A 219 21.18 -9.49 -13.94
C THR A 219 22.30 -10.49 -14.22
N SER A 220 21.99 -11.74 -14.59
CA SER A 220 22.99 -12.78 -14.91
C SER A 220 23.40 -12.81 -16.39
N ALA A 221 22.82 -11.94 -17.24
CA ALA A 221 23.27 -11.81 -18.62
C ALA A 221 24.70 -11.21 -18.69
N PRO A 222 25.63 -11.82 -19.48
CA PRO A 222 27.03 -11.40 -19.54
C PRO A 222 27.19 -9.92 -19.94
N SER A 223 28.21 -9.27 -19.38
CA SER A 223 28.55 -7.84 -19.57
C SER A 223 28.55 -7.38 -21.04
N ALA A 224 28.94 -8.24 -21.97
CA ALA A 224 28.91 -7.97 -23.41
C ALA A 224 27.49 -7.75 -23.97
N ALA A 225 26.47 -8.44 -23.46
CA ALA A 225 25.08 -8.26 -23.86
C ALA A 225 24.49 -6.95 -23.31
N ARG A 226 24.95 -6.50 -22.13
CA ARG A 226 24.55 -5.21 -21.54
C ARG A 226 25.17 -4.01 -22.28
N ALA A 227 26.42 -4.14 -22.77
CA ALA A 227 27.05 -3.12 -23.60
C ALA A 227 26.38 -3.00 -24.99
N ALA A 228 25.99 -4.12 -25.60
CA ALA A 228 25.22 -4.12 -26.85
C ALA A 228 23.80 -3.54 -26.68
N ALA A 229 23.13 -3.81 -25.56
CA ALA A 229 21.82 -3.23 -25.23
C ALA A 229 21.88 -1.72 -24.94
N ALA A 230 22.97 -1.24 -24.31
CA ALA A 230 23.18 0.19 -24.05
C ALA A 230 23.47 1.01 -25.32
N LEU A 231 24.21 0.43 -26.28
CA LEU A 231 24.41 0.99 -27.62
C LEU A 231 23.13 0.91 -28.48
N GLY A 232 22.30 -0.13 -28.29
CA GLY A 232 20.97 -0.23 -28.88
C GLY A 232 19.97 0.81 -28.35
N HIS A 233 20.01 1.15 -27.06
CA HIS A 233 19.11 2.15 -26.47
C HIS A 233 19.40 3.59 -26.90
N ARG A 234 20.66 3.95 -27.19
CA ARG A 234 20.99 5.29 -27.72
C ARG A 234 20.65 5.46 -29.21
N ARG A 235 20.63 4.39 -30.01
CA ARG A 235 20.08 4.42 -31.38
C ARG A 235 18.53 4.41 -31.41
N ALA A 236 17.89 3.74 -30.44
CA ALA A 236 16.43 3.70 -30.33
C ALA A 236 15.79 5.08 -30.04
N GLY A 237 16.47 5.97 -29.31
CA GLY A 237 15.96 7.33 -29.04
C GLY A 237 15.80 8.20 -30.29
N ALA A 238 16.68 8.03 -31.29
CA ALA A 238 16.61 8.74 -32.57
C ALA A 238 15.63 8.07 -33.55
N GLU A 239 15.41 6.75 -33.45
CA GLU A 239 14.43 6.03 -34.26
C GLU A 239 12.98 6.22 -33.80
N ILE A 240 12.72 6.51 -32.51
CA ILE A 240 11.35 6.70 -31.99
C ILE A 240 10.66 7.95 -32.58
N VAL A 241 11.41 9.00 -32.90
CA VAL A 241 10.86 10.15 -33.65
C VAL A 241 10.55 9.77 -35.10
N SER A 242 11.34 8.87 -35.70
CA SER A 242 11.05 8.31 -37.04
C SER A 242 9.89 7.29 -37.05
N PHE A 243 9.58 6.70 -35.89
CA PHE A 243 8.56 5.66 -35.72
C PHE A 243 7.14 6.22 -35.77
N LEU A 244 6.91 7.40 -35.20
CA LEU A 244 5.64 8.11 -35.30
C LEU A 244 5.39 8.60 -36.75
N ALA A 245 6.44 8.88 -37.51
CA ALA A 245 6.34 9.28 -38.92
C ALA A 245 6.09 8.12 -39.90
N ARG A 246 6.41 6.87 -39.53
CA ARG A 246 6.25 5.68 -40.39
C ARG A 246 5.00 4.84 -40.12
N ARG A 247 4.12 5.27 -39.21
CA ARG A 247 2.88 4.56 -38.86
C ARG A 247 1.73 4.76 -39.88
N SER A 248 1.95 5.57 -40.91
CA SER A 248 0.99 5.78 -42.00
C SER A 248 0.88 4.61 -42.97
N ASP A 249 1.87 3.72 -43.02
CA ASP A 249 1.84 2.53 -43.86
C ASP A 249 1.91 1.27 -43.00
N SER A 250 0.84 0.49 -43.05
CA SER A 250 0.68 -0.84 -42.45
C SER A 250 1.69 -1.84 -43.03
N ARG A 251 2.96 -1.76 -42.64
CA ARG A 251 3.98 -2.74 -43.00
C ARG A 251 4.66 -3.33 -41.77
N ARG A 252 4.10 -4.48 -41.36
CA ARG A 252 4.66 -5.59 -40.56
C ARG A 252 6.03 -5.32 -39.90
N PHE A 253 6.08 -5.41 -38.57
CA PHE A 253 7.31 -5.72 -37.81
C PHE A 253 7.72 -7.18 -38.02
N ALA A 254 8.06 -7.55 -39.26
CA ALA A 254 8.43 -8.92 -39.61
C ALA A 254 9.63 -9.43 -38.80
N ALA A 255 10.56 -8.54 -38.44
CA ALA A 255 11.75 -8.90 -37.65
C ALA A 255 11.45 -9.36 -36.21
N ALA A 256 10.27 -9.04 -35.67
CA ALA A 256 9.84 -9.43 -34.32
C ALA A 256 8.68 -10.44 -34.32
N GLY A 257 8.16 -10.85 -35.49
CA GLY A 257 7.02 -11.76 -35.60
C GLY A 257 5.69 -11.20 -35.09
N ILE A 258 5.61 -9.91 -34.76
CA ILE A 258 4.40 -9.29 -34.20
C ILE A 258 3.62 -8.61 -35.33
N ALA A 259 2.39 -9.08 -35.55
CA ALA A 259 1.41 -8.43 -36.40
C ALA A 259 0.36 -7.72 -35.52
N PHE A 260 0.17 -6.43 -35.73
CA PHE A 260 -0.94 -5.70 -35.12
C PHE A 260 -2.17 -5.78 -36.02
N PRO A 261 -3.38 -5.99 -35.46
CA PRO A 261 -4.59 -5.92 -36.26
C PRO A 261 -4.76 -4.50 -36.84
N PRO A 262 -5.26 -4.38 -38.07
CA PRO A 262 -5.59 -3.07 -38.64
C PRO A 262 -6.67 -2.39 -37.79
N VAL A 263 -6.50 -1.10 -37.54
CA VAL A 263 -7.51 -0.27 -36.87
C VAL A 263 -8.32 0.45 -37.94
N TYR A 264 -9.63 0.46 -37.77
CA TYR A 264 -10.54 1.17 -38.66
C TYR A 264 -11.28 2.24 -37.89
N ARG A 265 -11.42 3.40 -38.50
CA ARG A 265 -12.31 4.47 -38.05
C ARG A 265 -13.68 4.21 -38.66
N VAL A 266 -14.71 4.26 -37.82
CA VAL A 266 -16.10 4.06 -38.21
C VAL A 266 -16.85 5.34 -37.90
N ALA A 267 -17.31 6.01 -38.93
CA ALA A 267 -18.19 7.18 -38.80
C ALA A 267 -19.60 6.77 -39.19
N GLY A 268 -20.60 7.26 -38.48
CA GLY A 268 -22.00 7.00 -38.78
C GLY A 268 -22.87 7.68 -37.75
N PHE A 269 -23.99 7.04 -37.42
CA PHE A 269 -24.93 7.58 -36.45
C PHE A 269 -25.36 6.53 -35.44
N SER A 270 -25.47 6.94 -34.18
CA SER A 270 -26.01 6.11 -33.10
C SER A 270 -27.25 6.76 -32.53
N TRP A 271 -28.27 5.97 -32.22
CA TRP A 271 -29.41 6.44 -31.44
C TRP A 271 -28.97 6.66 -29.99
N ARG A 272 -29.29 7.85 -29.47
CA ARG A 272 -29.07 8.21 -28.08
C ARG A 272 -30.42 8.34 -27.41
N GLU A 273 -30.51 7.79 -26.21
CA GLU A 273 -31.66 7.96 -25.33
C GLU A 273 -31.19 8.66 -24.05
N ARG A 274 -31.96 9.65 -23.61
CA ARG A 274 -31.85 10.21 -22.26
C ARG A 274 -33.20 10.04 -21.56
N PRO A 275 -33.20 9.76 -20.24
CA PRO A 275 -34.44 9.66 -19.49
C PRO A 275 -35.30 10.92 -19.68
N GLY A 276 -36.51 10.76 -20.21
CA GLY A 276 -37.46 11.85 -20.44
C GLY A 276 -37.36 12.55 -21.80
N GLU A 277 -36.44 12.15 -22.68
CA GLU A 277 -36.31 12.67 -24.05
C GLU A 277 -36.63 11.57 -25.06
N ALA A 278 -37.30 11.94 -26.17
CA ALA A 278 -37.50 11.00 -27.29
C ALA A 278 -36.14 10.62 -27.89
N PRO A 279 -35.89 9.36 -28.27
CA PRO A 279 -34.64 8.94 -28.88
C PRO A 279 -34.27 9.84 -30.06
N TRP A 280 -33.01 10.25 -30.15
CA TRP A 280 -32.53 11.05 -31.28
C TRP A 280 -31.24 10.50 -31.86
N ARG A 281 -31.05 10.77 -33.15
CA ARG A 281 -29.90 10.34 -33.93
C ARG A 281 -28.74 11.32 -33.70
N ALA A 282 -27.59 10.81 -33.31
CA ALA A 282 -26.38 11.62 -33.11
C ALA A 282 -25.21 11.05 -33.92
N PRO A 283 -24.33 11.91 -34.48
CA PRO A 283 -23.08 11.45 -35.10
C PRO A 283 -22.29 10.59 -34.11
N HIS A 284 -21.81 9.46 -34.60
CA HIS A 284 -21.04 8.50 -33.82
C HIS A 284 -19.71 8.25 -34.51
N LEU A 285 -18.64 8.30 -33.71
CA LEU A 285 -17.30 7.92 -34.15
C LEU A 285 -16.79 6.81 -33.23
N ALA A 286 -16.45 5.68 -33.83
CA ALA A 286 -15.89 4.53 -33.14
C ALA A 286 -14.61 4.02 -33.82
N TYR A 287 -13.83 3.26 -33.06
CA TYR A 287 -12.64 2.58 -33.53
C TYR A 287 -12.80 1.08 -33.35
N VAL A 288 -12.66 0.34 -34.44
CA VAL A 288 -12.85 -1.11 -34.43
C VAL A 288 -11.64 -1.84 -35.00
N PHE A 289 -11.44 -3.08 -34.58
CA PHE A 289 -10.37 -3.94 -35.09
C PHE A 289 -10.88 -4.92 -36.16
N GLY A 290 -12.21 -5.10 -36.27
CA GLY A 290 -12.85 -5.97 -37.26
C GLY A 290 -14.35 -5.68 -37.45
N ASP A 291 -15.01 -6.45 -38.30
CA ASP A 291 -16.42 -6.24 -38.69
C ASP A 291 -17.44 -6.63 -37.61
N ALA A 292 -17.03 -7.47 -36.66
CA ALA A 292 -17.91 -7.94 -35.58
C ALA A 292 -18.25 -6.83 -34.55
N ASP A 293 -17.50 -5.73 -34.53
CA ASP A 293 -17.59 -4.69 -33.51
C ASP A 293 -18.53 -3.52 -33.90
N LEU A 294 -19.29 -3.64 -34.99
CA LEU A 294 -20.08 -2.55 -35.60
C LEU A 294 -21.54 -2.47 -35.14
N SER A 295 -21.96 -3.25 -34.15
CA SER A 295 -23.36 -3.28 -33.73
C SER A 295 -23.84 -1.93 -33.17
N GLY A 296 -24.91 -1.38 -33.75
CA GLY A 296 -25.57 -0.16 -33.24
C GLY A 296 -25.13 1.17 -33.89
N VAL A 297 -24.35 1.13 -34.97
CA VAL A 297 -24.04 2.32 -35.79
C VAL A 297 -24.75 2.22 -37.15
N GLU A 298 -25.70 3.12 -37.39
CA GLU A 298 -26.38 3.28 -38.68
C GLU A 298 -25.50 4.05 -39.68
N GLU A 299 -25.63 3.70 -40.96
CA GLU A 299 -24.86 4.32 -42.06
C GLU A 299 -23.35 4.32 -41.79
N ALA A 300 -22.85 3.22 -41.21
CA ALA A 300 -21.45 3.07 -40.84
C ALA A 300 -20.54 3.12 -42.08
N GLU A 301 -19.76 4.19 -42.20
CA GLU A 301 -18.65 4.31 -43.14
C GLU A 301 -17.36 3.89 -42.44
N ARG A 302 -16.68 2.89 -43.02
CA ARG A 302 -15.44 2.33 -42.47
C ARG A 302 -14.25 2.78 -43.32
N ALA A 303 -13.30 3.46 -42.69
CA ALA A 303 -12.04 3.83 -43.31
C ALA A 303 -10.86 3.27 -42.51
N PRO A 304 -9.78 2.78 -43.18
CA PRO A 304 -8.54 2.46 -42.48
C PRO A 304 -8.03 3.67 -41.70
N PHE A 305 -7.71 3.48 -40.43
CA PHE A 305 -7.13 4.56 -39.62
C PHE A 305 -5.67 4.76 -40.03
N ALA A 306 -5.43 5.76 -40.89
CA ALA A 306 -4.09 6.10 -41.36
C ALA A 306 -3.38 7.14 -40.46
N ARG A 307 -4.14 8.10 -39.92
CA ARG A 307 -3.64 9.17 -39.03
C ARG A 307 -4.76 9.77 -38.18
N PRO A 308 -4.47 10.30 -36.98
CA PRO A 308 -5.41 11.08 -36.21
C PRO A 308 -5.92 12.29 -37.02
N ASP A 309 -7.23 12.55 -36.96
CA ASP A 309 -7.88 13.73 -37.52
C ASP A 309 -8.43 14.57 -36.35
N PRO A 310 -7.80 15.71 -36.03
CA PRO A 310 -8.21 16.56 -34.91
C PRO A 310 -9.64 17.11 -35.00
N ALA A 311 -10.25 17.10 -36.19
CA ALA A 311 -11.62 17.56 -36.40
C ALA A 311 -12.67 16.48 -36.10
N LEU A 312 -12.26 15.21 -36.09
CA LEU A 312 -13.15 14.05 -35.91
C LEU A 312 -12.85 13.34 -34.58
N ASP A 313 -11.58 13.26 -34.21
CA ASP A 313 -11.09 12.43 -33.12
C ASP A 313 -11.06 13.21 -31.79
N ASP A 314 -12.22 13.30 -31.14
CA ASP A 314 -12.31 13.83 -29.77
C ASP A 314 -11.88 12.74 -28.75
N GLY A 315 -10.58 12.52 -28.62
CA GLY A 315 -10.02 11.61 -27.61
C GLY A 315 -8.61 11.09 -27.90
N TRP A 316 -8.00 10.44 -26.90
CA TRP A 316 -6.65 9.88 -26.98
C TRP A 316 -6.69 8.41 -27.43
N VAL A 317 -5.86 8.03 -28.40
CA VAL A 317 -5.53 6.62 -28.66
C VAL A 317 -4.45 6.17 -27.68
N VAL A 318 -4.81 5.34 -26.70
CA VAL A 318 -3.86 4.86 -25.69
C VAL A 318 -3.18 3.58 -26.18
N VAL A 319 -1.91 3.69 -26.56
CA VAL A 319 -1.06 2.52 -26.79
C VAL A 319 -0.37 2.16 -25.47
N ARG A 320 -0.77 1.04 -24.85
CA ARG A 320 -0.13 0.56 -23.62
C ARG A 320 0.94 -0.48 -23.94
N ARG A 321 2.10 -0.32 -23.30
CA ARG A 321 3.18 -1.32 -23.33
C ARG A 321 2.91 -2.32 -22.22
N HIS A 322 2.65 -3.57 -22.59
CA HIS A 322 2.52 -4.66 -21.62
C HIS A 322 3.88 -5.32 -21.41
N ALA A 323 4.16 -5.74 -20.17
CA ALA A 323 5.41 -6.41 -19.82
C ALA A 323 5.55 -7.80 -20.45
N SER A 324 4.43 -8.42 -20.87
CA SER A 324 4.41 -9.74 -21.49
C SER A 324 3.20 -9.94 -22.41
N HIS A 325 3.31 -10.93 -23.32
CA HIS A 325 2.24 -11.34 -24.22
C HIS A 325 1.01 -11.87 -23.46
N ALA A 326 1.23 -12.55 -22.32
CA ALA A 326 0.14 -13.02 -21.45
C ALA A 326 -0.63 -11.86 -20.81
N ALA A 327 0.05 -10.77 -20.42
CA ALA A 327 -0.60 -9.57 -19.90
C ALA A 327 -1.40 -8.82 -20.98
N ALA A 328 -0.95 -8.85 -22.23
CA ALA A 328 -1.72 -8.34 -23.36
C ALA A 328 -2.95 -9.23 -23.65
N ALA A 329 -2.80 -10.55 -23.61
CA ALA A 329 -3.89 -11.49 -23.85
C ALA A 329 -4.98 -11.43 -22.77
N GLY A 330 -4.61 -11.31 -21.48
CA GLY A 330 -5.57 -11.15 -20.40
C GLY A 330 -6.37 -9.84 -20.46
N TYR A 331 -5.75 -8.77 -20.97
CA TYR A 331 -6.42 -7.50 -21.25
C TYR A 331 -7.38 -7.63 -22.44
N LEU A 332 -6.93 -8.23 -23.54
CA LEU A 332 -7.76 -8.45 -24.74
C LEU A 332 -8.93 -9.42 -24.48
N ALA A 333 -8.80 -10.34 -23.52
CA ALA A 333 -9.83 -11.31 -23.17
C ALA A 333 -10.85 -10.78 -22.16
N ALA A 334 -10.77 -9.50 -21.73
CA ALA A 334 -11.61 -8.87 -20.68
C ALA A 334 -11.68 -9.63 -19.34
N SER A 335 -10.88 -10.68 -19.17
CA SER A 335 -10.93 -11.60 -18.03
C SER A 335 -10.23 -11.04 -16.80
N ALA A 336 -9.39 -10.02 -16.97
CA ALA A 336 -8.68 -9.34 -15.89
C ALA A 336 -9.39 -8.10 -15.33
N GLU A 337 -10.45 -7.60 -15.99
CA GLU A 337 -11.14 -6.36 -15.59
C GLU A 337 -12.30 -6.57 -14.62
N LEU A 338 -12.76 -7.81 -14.40
CA LEU A 338 -14.00 -8.08 -13.65
C LEU A 338 -13.82 -8.56 -12.18
N SER A 339 -12.61 -8.62 -11.62
CA SER A 339 -12.42 -9.31 -10.33
C SER A 339 -11.76 -8.52 -9.19
N ASP A 340 -11.66 -7.19 -9.27
CA ASP A 340 -11.15 -6.42 -8.13
C ASP A 340 -11.89 -5.09 -7.95
N GLU A 341 -13.02 -5.13 -7.22
CA GLU A 341 -13.82 -3.96 -6.81
C GLU A 341 -13.03 -2.92 -5.98
N ASN A 342 -11.80 -3.25 -5.53
CA ASN A 342 -11.01 -2.39 -4.64
C ASN A 342 -9.80 -1.73 -5.30
N SER A 343 -9.58 -1.93 -6.61
CA SER A 343 -8.60 -1.13 -7.36
C SER A 343 -9.29 0.10 -7.94
N PRO A 344 -8.88 1.34 -7.59
CA PRO A 344 -9.48 2.52 -8.22
C PRO A 344 -9.29 2.42 -9.74
N PRO A 345 -10.35 2.59 -10.54
CA PRO A 345 -10.28 2.43 -11.98
C PRO A 345 -9.30 3.46 -12.55
N ALA A 346 -8.17 3.00 -13.10
CA ALA A 346 -7.28 3.83 -13.91
C ALA A 346 -7.78 3.91 -15.37
N MET A 347 -9.04 4.36 -15.51
CA MET A 347 -9.78 4.96 -16.64
C MET A 347 -11.23 5.09 -16.15
N VAL A 348 -11.83 6.26 -15.98
CA VAL A 348 -12.37 7.12 -17.05
C VAL A 348 -12.51 8.54 -16.47
N GLN A 349 -12.09 9.56 -17.21
CA GLN A 349 -12.78 10.84 -17.10
C GLN A 349 -12.97 11.43 -18.49
N THR A 350 -14.23 11.41 -18.94
CA THR A 350 -14.76 12.30 -19.96
C THR A 350 -14.68 13.72 -19.41
N ALA A 351 -13.87 14.57 -20.04
CA ALA A 351 -14.08 16.00 -19.91
C ALA A 351 -15.18 16.38 -20.91
N THR A 352 -16.39 16.59 -20.41
CA THR A 352 -17.37 17.44 -21.09
C THR A 352 -16.73 18.82 -21.27
N ALA A 353 -16.42 19.20 -22.51
CA ALA A 353 -16.02 20.57 -22.80
C ALA A 353 -17.27 21.47 -22.71
N SER A 354 -17.56 21.96 -21.50
CA SER A 354 -18.39 23.13 -21.30
C SER A 354 -17.72 24.33 -21.96
N SER A 355 -18.48 25.03 -22.79
CA SER A 355 -18.26 26.35 -23.36
C SER A 355 -17.21 27.24 -22.65
N ARG A 356 -16.22 27.70 -23.42
CA ARG A 356 -15.76 29.10 -23.42
C ARG A 356 -14.77 29.33 -24.56
N SER A 357 -15.35 29.72 -25.70
CA SER A 357 -14.74 30.69 -26.59
C SER A 357 -14.21 31.88 -25.77
N ARG A 358 -12.89 32.06 -25.74
CA ARG A 358 -12.25 33.37 -25.78
C ARG A 358 -10.96 33.22 -26.59
N ALA A 359 -11.09 33.54 -27.87
CA ALA A 359 -9.95 33.83 -28.72
C ALA A 359 -9.01 34.84 -28.03
N ARG A 360 -7.74 34.48 -27.90
CA ARG A 360 -6.67 35.47 -27.75
C ARG A 360 -6.24 35.86 -29.17
N PRO A 361 -6.19 37.15 -29.53
CA PRO A 361 -5.69 37.54 -30.84
C PRO A 361 -4.21 37.20 -30.95
N VAL A 362 -3.84 36.64 -32.11
CA VAL A 362 -2.46 36.40 -32.52
C VAL A 362 -1.77 37.76 -32.66
N PRO A 363 -0.57 37.97 -32.09
CA PRO A 363 0.18 39.19 -32.34
C PRO A 363 0.64 39.22 -33.81
N GLU A 364 0.29 40.29 -34.52
CA GLU A 364 0.77 40.61 -35.87
C GLU A 364 2.30 40.57 -35.90
N ARG A 365 2.86 39.67 -36.72
CA ARG A 365 4.23 39.80 -37.21
C ARG A 365 4.26 40.96 -38.20
N ARG A 366 4.88 42.07 -37.82
CA ARG A 366 5.38 43.05 -38.79
C ARG A 366 6.62 42.46 -39.47
N SER A 367 6.54 42.29 -40.78
CA SER A 367 7.70 42.03 -41.63
C SER A 367 8.49 43.34 -41.82
N PRO A 368 9.82 43.28 -41.95
CA PRO A 368 10.64 44.44 -42.22
C PRO A 368 10.57 44.82 -43.71
N CYS A 369 10.26 46.09 -43.96
CA CYS A 369 10.70 46.88 -45.11
C CYS A 369 11.11 48.26 -44.58
#